data_AF-A0A9D5RG55-F1
#
_entry.id   AF-A0A9D5RG55-F1
#
_cell.length_a   1.000
_cell.length_b   1.000
_cell.length_c   1.000
_cell.angle_alpha   90.00
_cell.angle_beta   90.00
_cell.angle_gamma   90.00
#
_symmetry.space_group_name_H-M   'P 1'
#
loop_
_entity.id
_entity.type
_entity.pdbx_description
1 polymer ?
#
loop_
_entity_poly.entity_id
_entity_poly.type
_entity_poly.pdbx_seq_one_letter_code
_entity_poly.pdbx_strand_id
1 'polypeptide(L)'
;YIQHGSAWWFNDHFDGMTEQIKSLAALGYLAGFVGMLTDSRSFLSYPRHEYFRRILCRVIGEWVEDGQFPDDMATLREIVCAVSYGNAKKYFGFAEK
;
A
#
# COMPACT_ATOMS: atom_id res chain seq x y z
N TYR A 1 -6.86 -5.42 15.37
CA TYR A 1 -5.90 -6.25 14.63
C TYR A 1 -4.57 -5.53 14.58
N ILE A 2 -3.45 -6.26 14.62
CA ILE A 2 -2.11 -5.69 14.52
C ILE A 2 -1.76 -5.50 13.04
N GLN A 3 -0.98 -4.47 12.72
CA GLN A 3 -0.53 -4.13 11.37
C GLN A 3 1.00 -4.11 11.30
N HIS A 4 1.57 -4.60 10.20
CA HIS A 4 2.97 -4.36 9.84
C HIS A 4 3.03 -3.03 9.08
N GLY A 5 3.76 -2.04 9.61
CA GLY A 5 3.83 -0.71 9.02
C GLY A 5 4.46 -0.68 7.64
N SER A 6 4.22 0.42 6.91
CA SER A 6 4.91 0.71 5.64
C SER A 6 6.43 0.80 5.85
N ALA A 7 7.19 0.69 4.77
CA ALA A 7 8.63 0.87 4.81
C ALA A 7 8.98 2.24 5.42
N TRP A 8 9.77 2.21 6.50
CA TRP A 8 9.96 3.38 7.36
C TRP A 8 11.36 3.99 7.23
N TRP A 9 11.40 5.32 7.27
CA TRP A 9 12.61 6.15 7.30
C TRP A 9 13.59 5.78 6.19
N PHE A 10 14.71 5.14 6.51
CA PHE A 10 15.72 4.76 5.52
C PHE A 10 15.21 3.74 4.53
N ASN A 11 14.11 3.05 4.81
CA ASN A 11 13.48 2.09 3.90
C ASN A 11 12.39 2.74 3.03
N ASP A 12 12.06 4.02 3.23
CA ASP A 12 11.04 4.76 2.47
C ASP A 12 11.56 5.18 1.07
N HIS A 13 11.93 4.18 0.27
CA HIS A 13 12.38 4.25 -1.12
C HIS A 13 11.90 3.04 -1.91
N PHE A 14 12.17 3.01 -3.23
CA PHE A 14 11.70 1.97 -4.14
C PHE A 14 11.90 0.54 -3.62
N ASP A 15 13.14 0.14 -3.36
CA ASP A 15 13.44 -1.24 -2.94
C ASP A 15 12.84 -1.57 -1.58
N GLY A 16 12.93 -0.66 -0.60
CA GLY A 16 12.40 -0.90 0.74
C GLY A 16 10.88 -1.05 0.76
N MET A 17 10.14 -0.24 0.00
CA MET A 17 8.70 -0.42 -0.17
C MET A 17 8.37 -1.70 -0.90
N THR A 18 9.10 -2.03 -1.96
CA THR A 18 8.87 -3.25 -2.76
C THR A 18 9.03 -4.50 -1.90
N GLU A 19 10.12 -4.59 -1.14
CA GLU A 19 10.39 -5.72 -0.25
C GLU A 19 9.39 -5.78 0.92
N GLN A 20 9.02 -4.64 1.50
CA GLN A 20 7.99 -4.60 2.55
C GLN A 20 6.63 -5.08 2.05
N ILE A 21 6.19 -4.64 0.86
CA ILE A 21 4.92 -5.05 0.24
C ILE A 21 4.93 -6.56 -0.05
N LYS A 22 6.01 -7.07 -0.65
CA LYS A 22 6.17 -8.50 -0.95
C LYS A 22 6.16 -9.35 0.33
N SER A 23 6.90 -8.92 1.36
CA SER A 23 6.93 -9.60 2.66
C SER A 23 5.55 -9.62 3.32
N LEU A 24 4.83 -8.49 3.30
CA LEU A 24 3.47 -8.40 3.84
C LEU A 24 2.48 -9.27 3.08
N ALA A 25 2.60 -9.35 1.75
CA ALA A 25 1.76 -10.23 0.94
C ALA A 25 2.03 -11.72 1.20
N ALA A 26 3.30 -12.09 1.39
CA ALA A 26 3.70 -13.47 1.63
C ALA A 26 3.36 -13.98 3.04
N LEU A 27 3.46 -13.11 4.05
CA LEU A 27 3.34 -13.50 5.47
C LEU A 27 2.07 -12.98 6.16
N GLY A 28 1.26 -12.17 5.46
CA GLY A 28 0.13 -11.47 6.04
C GLY A 28 -1.03 -11.27 5.06
N TYR A 29 -1.72 -10.13 5.18
CA TYR A 29 -2.90 -9.81 4.38
C TYR A 29 -2.77 -8.43 3.74
N LEU A 30 -2.18 -8.38 2.54
CA LEU A 30 -1.90 -7.12 1.83
C LEU A 30 -3.18 -6.30 1.57
N ALA A 31 -4.29 -6.94 1.19
CA ALA A 31 -5.55 -6.22 0.93
C ALA A 31 -6.14 -5.54 2.17
N GLY A 32 -5.76 -5.97 3.39
CA GLY A 32 -6.13 -5.33 4.66
C GLY A 32 -5.08 -4.35 5.20
N PHE A 33 -4.02 -4.06 4.44
CA PHE A 33 -2.96 -3.15 4.85
C PHE A 33 -3.47 -1.71 4.96
N VAL A 34 -3.12 -1.03 6.06
CA VAL A 34 -3.51 0.37 6.31
C VAL A 34 -2.83 1.40 5.41
N GLY A 35 -1.75 1.02 4.72
CA GLY A 35 -1.14 1.83 3.67
C GLY A 35 -0.04 2.77 4.15
N MET A 36 0.16 3.84 3.38
CA MET A 36 1.32 4.73 3.46
C MET A 36 1.12 5.90 4.42
N LEU A 37 2.22 6.35 5.03
CA LEU A 37 2.33 7.62 5.77
C LEU A 37 3.63 8.32 5.38
N THR A 38 3.68 9.65 5.42
CA THR A 38 4.87 10.39 4.98
C THR A 38 5.99 10.45 6.02
N ASP A 39 5.63 10.33 7.30
CA ASP A 39 6.51 10.55 8.47
C ASP A 39 7.38 11.82 8.34
N SER A 40 6.80 12.87 7.76
CA SER A 40 7.55 14.06 7.37
C SER A 40 7.04 15.31 8.06
N ARG A 41 7.96 16.25 8.28
CA ARG A 41 7.68 17.63 8.72
C ARG A 41 7.55 18.61 7.54
N SER A 42 7.67 18.13 6.30
CA SER A 42 7.57 18.95 5.09
C SER A 42 6.17 18.85 4.47
N PHE A 43 5.58 20.00 4.13
CA PHE A 43 4.34 20.06 3.34
C PHE A 43 4.51 19.48 1.93
N LEU A 44 5.73 19.42 1.41
CA LEU A 44 6.04 18.85 0.09
C LEU A 44 6.25 17.33 0.13
N SER A 45 5.88 16.66 1.22
CA SER A 45 6.08 15.22 1.37
C SER A 45 4.94 14.37 0.81
N TYR A 46 3.78 14.94 0.52
CA TYR A 46 2.63 14.20 -0.02
C TYR A 46 2.89 13.44 -1.34
N PRO A 47 3.82 13.86 -2.24
CA PRO A 47 4.25 13.03 -3.36
C PRO A 47 4.78 11.63 -2.96
N ARG A 48 5.18 11.40 -1.70
CA ARG A 48 5.51 10.05 -1.19
C ARG A 48 4.32 9.09 -1.27
N HIS A 49 3.08 9.59 -1.12
CA HIS A 49 1.90 8.76 -1.33
C HIS A 49 1.73 8.38 -2.80
N GLU A 50 2.00 9.30 -3.73
CA GLU A 50 1.97 8.98 -5.16
C GLU A 50 3.04 7.94 -5.50
N TYR A 51 4.25 8.13 -4.98
CA TYR A 51 5.35 7.20 -5.16
C TYR A 51 5.02 5.80 -4.65
N PHE A 52 4.50 5.69 -3.42
CA PHE A 52 3.99 4.43 -2.86
C PHE A 52 2.90 3.79 -3.74
N ARG A 53 1.91 4.56 -4.19
CA ARG A 53 0.80 4.04 -5.02
C ARG A 53 1.31 3.48 -6.35
N ARG A 54 2.28 4.15 -6.97
CA ARG A 54 2.91 3.67 -8.21
C ARG A 54 3.65 2.35 -7.98
N ILE A 55 4.37 2.23 -6.86
CA ILE A 55 5.07 0.99 -6.49
C ILE A 55 4.07 -0.14 -6.21
N LEU A 56 3.02 0.13 -5.42
CA LEU A 56 1.96 -0.83 -5.13
C LEU A 56 1.31 -1.37 -6.41
N CYS A 57 0.87 -0.46 -7.30
CA CYS A 57 0.26 -0.85 -8.57
C CYS A 57 1.25 -1.62 -9.46
N ARG A 58 2.54 -1.26 -9.45
CA ARG A 58 3.57 -1.98 -10.20
C ARG A 58 3.72 -3.42 -9.69
N VAL A 59 3.87 -3.62 -8.38
CA VAL A 59 4.02 -4.96 -7.78
C VAL A 59 2.81 -5.84 -8.06
N ILE A 60 1.60 -5.31 -7.90
CA ILE A 60 0.38 -6.05 -8.19
C ILE A 60 0.26 -6.34 -9.69
N GLY A 61 0.59 -5.37 -10.55
CA GLY A 61 0.57 -5.52 -12.00
C GLY A 61 1.54 -6.60 -12.49
N GLU A 62 2.78 -6.61 -11.96
CA GLU A 62 3.78 -7.67 -12.23
C GLU A 62 3.21 -9.06 -11.87
N TRP A 63 2.54 -9.20 -10.73
CA TRP A 63 1.91 -10.48 -10.35
C TRP A 63 0.76 -10.90 -11.27
N VAL A 64 0.00 -9.94 -11.80
CA VAL A 64 -1.06 -10.22 -12.77
C VAL A 64 -0.47 -10.66 -14.11
N GLU A 65 0.53 -9.93 -14.62
CA GLU A 65 1.23 -10.25 -15.88
C GLU A 65 1.93 -11.62 -15.82
N ASP A 66 2.50 -11.97 -14.65
CA ASP A 66 3.14 -13.26 -14.40
C ASP A 66 2.14 -14.42 -14.18
N GLY A 67 0.83 -14.15 -14.16
CA GLY A 67 -0.22 -15.14 -13.91
C GLY A 67 -0.29 -15.63 -12.46
N GLN A 68 0.31 -14.90 -11.51
CA GLN A 68 0.31 -15.20 -10.07
C GLN A 68 -0.93 -14.65 -9.37
N PHE A 69 -1.56 -13.62 -9.95
CA PHE A 69 -2.78 -13.00 -9.44
C PHE A 69 -3.82 -12.85 -10.56
N PRO A 70 -5.14 -13.08 -10.30
CA PRO A 70 -6.16 -12.95 -11.34
C PRO A 70 -6.23 -11.53 -11.92
N ASP A 71 -6.36 -11.44 -13.25
CA ASP A 71 -6.66 -10.20 -13.96
C ASP A 71 -8.16 -9.85 -13.83
N ASP A 72 -8.61 -9.59 -12.60
CA ASP A 72 -9.95 -9.08 -12.31
C ASP A 72 -9.88 -7.62 -11.85
N MET A 73 -10.17 -6.71 -12.77
CA MET A 73 -10.11 -5.27 -12.53
C MET A 73 -11.03 -4.79 -11.39
N ALA A 74 -12.13 -5.50 -11.11
CA ALA A 74 -13.01 -5.15 -9.99
C ALA A 74 -12.31 -5.38 -8.65
N THR A 75 -11.75 -6.57 -8.43
CA THR A 75 -10.99 -6.93 -7.23
C THR A 75 -9.72 -6.07 -7.10
N LEU A 76 -8.96 -5.90 -8.19
CA LEU A 76 -7.74 -5.09 -8.20
C LEU A 76 -8.01 -3.65 -7.77
N ARG A 77 -9.07 -3.04 -8.30
CA ARG A 77 -9.51 -1.70 -7.91
C ARG A 77 -9.87 -1.64 -6.43
N GLU A 78 -10.61 -2.62 -5.91
CA GLU A 78 -11.00 -2.66 -4.51
C GLU A 78 -9.77 -2.68 -3.60
N ILE A 79 -8.80 -3.55 -3.88
CA ILE A 79 -7.54 -3.66 -3.12
C ILE A 79 -6.77 -2.34 -3.14
N VAL A 80 -6.52 -1.79 -4.33
CA VAL A 80 -5.73 -0.56 -4.49
C VAL A 80 -6.41 0.62 -3.79
N CYS A 81 -7.73 0.78 -3.92
CA CYS A 81 -8.49 1.83 -3.23
C CYS A 81 -8.50 1.64 -1.72
N ALA A 82 -8.63 0.40 -1.23
CA ALA A 82 -8.60 0.07 0.19
C ALA A 82 -7.24 0.43 0.80
N VAL A 83 -6.13 -0.05 0.22
CA VAL A 83 -4.78 0.25 0.72
C VAL A 83 -4.42 1.73 0.56
N SER A 84 -4.92 2.41 -0.47
CA SER A 84 -4.62 3.82 -0.70
C SER A 84 -5.33 4.78 0.26
N TYR A 85 -6.44 4.36 0.89
CA TYR A 85 -7.20 5.19 1.82
C TYR A 85 -8.24 4.43 2.66
N GLY A 86 -9.04 3.55 2.04
CA GLY A 86 -10.23 2.95 2.68
C GLY A 86 -9.93 2.20 3.98
N ASN A 87 -8.82 1.46 4.01
CA ASN A 87 -8.36 0.72 5.18
C ASN A 87 -7.95 1.64 6.31
N ALA A 88 -7.14 2.67 6.03
CA ALA A 88 -6.76 3.67 7.03
C ALA A 88 -8.00 4.36 7.63
N LYS A 89 -8.93 4.80 6.78
CA LYS A 89 -10.18 5.43 7.24
C LYS A 89 -10.95 4.54 8.19
N LYS A 90 -11.16 3.27 7.82
CA LYS A 90 -11.88 2.29 8.64
C LYS A 90 -11.13 1.95 9.93
N TYR A 91 -9.81 1.76 9.84
CA TYR A 91 -8.96 1.33 10.96
C TYR A 91 -8.90 2.38 12.06
N PHE A 92 -8.78 3.67 11.69
CA PHE A 92 -8.72 4.78 12.65
C PHE A 92 -10.10 5.37 13.00
N GLY A 93 -11.17 4.88 12.38
CA GLY A 93 -12.53 5.36 12.65
C GLY A 93 -12.74 6.83 12.28
N PHE A 94 -12.12 7.33 11.22
CA PHE A 94 -12.30 8.72 10.79
C PHE A 94 -13.74 8.94 10.33
N ALA A 95 -14.42 9.90 10.97
CA ALA A 95 -15.77 10.30 10.61
C ALA A 95 -15.83 10.86 9.18
N GLU A 96 -16.90 10.57 8.46
CA GLU A 96 -17.26 11.37 7.29
C GLU A 96 -17.66 12.76 7.77
N LYS A 97 -17.08 13.80 7.16
CA LYS A 97 -17.50 15.18 7.36
C LYS A 97 -18.82 15.43 6.65
#